data_AF-A0A7K4IR21-F1
#
_entry.id   AF-A0A7K4IR21-F1
#
_cell.length_a   1.000
_cell.length_b   1.000
_cell.length_c   1.000
_cell.angle_alpha   90.00
_cell.angle_beta   90.00
_cell.angle_gamma   90.00
#
_symmetry.space_group_name_H-M   'P 1'
#
loop_
_entity.id
_entity.type
_entity.pdbx_description
1 polymer ?
#
loop_
_entity_poly.entity_id
_entity_poly.type
_entity_poly.pdbx_seq_one_letter_code
_entity_poly.pdbx_strand_id
1 'polypeptide(L)' 'MKAYESVDGKYKIWNKALEISWKEYLSEIVKNPFTGEWAKEVAEYLVKNGEERNVKDC' A
#
# COMPACT_ATOMS: atom_id res chain seq x y z
N MET A 1 9.68 -12.82 3.21
CA MET A 1 8.21 -12.77 3.34
C MET A 1 7.70 -12.19 2.02
N LYS A 2 7.34 -13.03 1.03
CA LYS A 2 7.19 -12.55 -0.37
C LYS A 2 6.07 -11.53 -0.60
N ALA A 3 5.07 -11.56 0.26
CA ALA A 3 3.84 -10.80 0.06
C ALA A 3 4.00 -9.32 0.47
N TYR A 4 4.71 -9.06 1.58
CA TYR A 4 5.08 -7.70 2.01
C TYR A 4 6.02 -7.03 1.00
N GLU A 5 7.04 -7.77 0.55
CA GLU A 5 8.03 -7.30 -0.44
C GLU A 5 7.36 -6.90 -1.77
N SER A 6 6.33 -7.64 -2.21
CA SER A 6 5.56 -7.33 -3.42
C SER A 6 4.76 -6.03 -3.30
N VAL A 7 4.14 -5.79 -2.15
CA VAL A 7 3.36 -4.56 -1.89
C VAL A 7 4.29 -3.36 -1.73
N ASP A 8 5.40 -3.49 -1.01
CA ASP A 8 6.38 -2.41 -0.85
C ASP A 8 7.07 -2.04 -2.18
N GLY A 9 7.39 -3.04 -3.01
CA GLY A 9 7.95 -2.82 -4.35
C GLY A 9 7.01 -2.05 -5.28
N LYS A 10 5.72 -2.39 -5.29
CA LYS A 10 4.72 -1.68 -6.10
C LYS A 10 4.44 -0.27 -5.60
N TYR A 11 4.47 -0.06 -4.28
CA TYR A 11 4.33 1.26 -3.68
C TYR A 11 5.45 2.22 -4.08
N LYS A 12 6.71 1.76 -4.08
CA LYS A 12 7.86 2.59 -4.52
C LYS A 12 7.70 3.10 -5.95
N ILE A 13 7.13 2.28 -6.84
CA ILE A 13 6.85 2.68 -8.23
C ILE A 13 5.73 3.73 -8.27
N TRP A 14 4.65 3.53 -7.53
CA TRP A 14 3.51 4.45 -7.50
C TRP A 14 3.85 5.78 -6.82
N ASN A 15 4.59 5.77 -5.72
CA ASN A 15 5.04 6.98 -5.04
C ASN A 15 5.97 7.82 -5.94
N LYS A 16 6.90 7.18 -6.66
CA LYS A 16 7.78 7.89 -7.59
C LYS A 16 7.04 8.45 -8.81
N ALA A 17 5.97 7.80 -9.26
CA ALA A 17 5.23 8.20 -10.44
C ALA A 17 4.08 9.19 -10.16
N LEU A 18 3.50 9.15 -8.96
CA LEU A 18 2.26 9.85 -8.63
C LEU A 18 2.36 10.75 -7.39
N GLU A 19 3.49 10.74 -6.67
CA GLU A 19 3.69 11.47 -5.41
C GLU A 19 2.62 11.21 -4.33
N ILE A 20 1.94 10.06 -4.41
CA ILE A 20 0.86 9.71 -3.49
C ILE A 20 1.40 9.22 -2.15
N SER A 21 0.67 9.51 -1.09
CA SER A 21 0.91 9.00 0.25
C SER A 21 0.60 7.50 0.36
N TRP A 22 1.20 6.84 1.37
CA TRP A 22 0.95 5.43 1.69
C TRP A 22 -0.55 5.12 1.84
N LYS A 23 -1.30 6.04 2.47
CA LYS A 23 -2.74 5.87 2.69
C LYS A 23 -3.54 5.98 1.39
N GLU A 24 -3.17 6.89 0.49
CA GLU A 24 -3.80 7.03 -0.82
C GLU A 24 -3.55 5.78 -1.67
N TYR A 25 -2.31 5.28 -1.67
CA TYR A 25 -1.96 4.04 -2.35
C TYR A 25 -2.83 2.85 -1.90
N LEU A 26 -2.96 2.64 -0.59
CA LEU A 26 -3.80 1.56 -0.05
C LEU A 26 -5.29 1.77 -0.39
N SER A 27 -5.77 3.01 -0.40
CA SER A 27 -7.15 3.33 -0.81
C SER A 27 -7.42 2.95 -2.28
N GLU A 28 -6.45 3.18 -3.16
CA GLU A 28 -6.55 2.81 -4.57
C GLU A 28 -6.50 1.28 -4.78
N ILE A 29 -5.72 0.55 -3.97
CA ILE A 29 -5.73 -0.93 -3.98
C ILE A 29 -7.13 -1.47 -3.64
N VAL A 30 -7.78 -0.92 -2.62
CA VAL A 30 -9.10 -1.37 -2.15
C VAL A 30 -10.22 -1.08 -3.15
N LYS A 31 -10.15 0.08 -3.82
CA LYS A 31 -11.13 0.50 -4.83
C LYS A 31 -10.98 -0.25 -6.16
N ASN A 32 -9.81 -0.78 -6.46
CA ASN A 32 -9.54 -1.42 -7.75
C ASN A 32 -10.21 -2.81 -7.82
N PRO A 33 -11.19 -3.03 -8.73
CA PRO A 33 -11.90 -4.30 -8.87
C PRO A 33 -11.03 -5.43 -9.43
N PHE A 34 -9.86 -5.11 -9.99
CA PHE A 34 -8.89 -6.08 -10.50
C PHE A 34 -7.85 -6.50 -9.44
N THR A 35 -7.93 -5.95 -8.24
CA THR A 35 -7.09 -6.36 -7.12
C THR A 35 -7.56 -7.72 -6.59
N GLY A 36 -6.65 -8.68 -6.50
CA GLY A 36 -6.94 -9.97 -5.88
C GLY A 36 -7.38 -9.84 -4.42
N GLU A 37 -8.32 -10.67 -4.00
CA GLU A 37 -9.01 -10.61 -2.70
C GLU A 37 -8.03 -10.51 -1.52
N TRP A 38 -6.96 -11.33 -1.54
CA TRP A 38 -5.90 -11.28 -0.53
C TRP A 38 -5.22 -9.91 -0.40
N ALA A 39 -4.91 -9.26 -1.52
CA ALA A 39 -4.26 -7.95 -1.49
C ALA A 39 -5.22 -6.85 -1.01
N LYS A 40 -6.52 -7.01 -1.29
CA LYS A 40 -7.57 -6.11 -0.81
C LYS A 40 -7.75 -6.22 0.70
N GLU A 41 -7.81 -7.43 1.25
CA GLU A 41 -7.89 -7.67 2.70
C GLU A 41 -6.70 -7.07 3.45
N VAL A 42 -5.48 -7.27 2.93
CA VAL A 42 -4.27 -6.69 3.51
C VAL A 42 -4.29 -5.17 3.45
N ALA A 43 -4.71 -4.58 2.33
CA ALA A 43 -4.82 -3.13 2.22
C ALA A 43 -5.88 -2.54 3.17
N GLU A 44 -7.03 -3.19 3.30
CA GLU A 44 -8.05 -2.79 4.28
C GLU A 44 -7.55 -2.90 5.73
N TYR A 45 -6.82 -3.95 6.05
CA TYR A 45 -6.20 -4.13 7.37
C TYR A 45 -5.18 -3.01 7.65
N LEU A 46 -4.33 -2.67 6.69
CA LEU A 46 -3.31 -1.63 6.84
C LEU A 46 -3.90 -0.21 6.92
N VAL A 47 -5.01 0.05 6.21
CA VAL A 47 -5.76 1.31 6.31
C VAL A 47 -6.44 1.45 7.67
N LYS A 48 -7.04 0.36 8.19
CA LYS A 48 -7.75 0.35 9.47
C LYS A 48 -6.81 0.42 10.67
N ASN A 49 -5.70 -0.31 10.63
CA ASN A 49 -4.77 -0.38 11.75
C ASN A 49 -3.67 0.67 11.71
N GLY A 50 -3.65 1.51 10.67
CA GLY A 50 -2.74 2.64 10.54
C GLY A 50 -1.31 2.24 10.85
N GLU A 51 -0.63 1.58 9.91
CA GLU A 51 0.83 1.60 9.97
C GLU A 51 1.27 3.06 9.81
N GLU A 52 1.44 3.74 10.94
CA GLU A 52 2.44 4.79 11.11
C GLU A 52 3.78 4.17 10.75
N ARG A 53 4.07 4.06 9.44
CA ARG A 53 5.44 4.16 9.02
C ARG A 53 5.87 5.55 9.46
N ASN A 54 6.47 5.64 10.63
CA ASN A 54 7.54 6.58 10.91
C ASN A 54 8.61 6.30 9.83
N VAL A 55 8.39 6.83 8.62
CA VAL A 55 9.46 7.08 7.68
C VAL A 55 10.27 8.16 8.37
N LYS A 56 11.24 7.74 9.19
CA LYS A 56 12.36 8.59 9.51
C LYS A 56 13.04 8.86 8.18
N ASP A 57 12.71 9.99 7.59
CA ASP A 57 13.59 10.68 6.66
C ASP A 57 14.93 10.86 7.40
N CYS A 58 15.93 10.11 6.98
CA CYS A 58 17.35 10.31 7.26
C CYS A 58 18.13 9.92 6.01
#